data_AF-A0AAD2CX59-F1
#
_entry.id   AF-A0AAD2CX59-F1
#
_cell.length_a   1.000
_cell.length_b   1.000
_cell.length_c   1.000
_cell.angle_alpha   90.00
_cell.angle_beta   90.00
_cell.angle_gamma   90.00
#
_symmetry.space_group_name_H-M   'P 1'
#
loop_
_entity.id
_entity.type
_entity.pdbx_description
1 polymer ?
#
loop_
_entity_poly.entity_id
_entity_poly.type
_entity_poly.pdbx_seq_one_letter_code
_entity_poly.pdbx_strand_id
1 'polypeptide(L)'
;MSPILQASLHKAGVCRSFPRVVVFAPLKYQGLGIPHPFALQVFHHLSVLMRHSANRTKTGQYLEANLQSHQLETGTSFPLLQQEPTNTGILASETWLKRVWIELDSLGIRVEISSPPLSLHCANDRLLMDIFIDALVDQEDLLWLNWCRQYLQVTTLSELTTADGCSLTAASLAGHC
;
A
#
# COMPACT_ATOMS: atom_id res chain seq x y z
N MET A 1 10.25 20.40 -6.43
CA MET A 1 10.76 20.68 -5.05
C MET A 1 11.74 21.85 -4.97
N SER A 2 12.47 22.20 -6.03
CA SER A 2 13.38 23.37 -6.06
C SER A 2 12.76 24.74 -5.67
N PRO A 3 11.47 25.07 -5.94
CA PRO A 3 10.99 26.43 -5.69
C PRO A 3 10.82 26.76 -4.20
N ILE A 4 10.39 25.80 -3.37
CA ILE A 4 10.19 26.02 -1.92
C ILE A 4 11.51 26.32 -1.24
N LEU A 5 12.55 25.54 -1.54
CA LEU A 5 13.87 25.69 -0.93
C LEU A 5 14.59 26.97 -1.40
N GLN A 6 14.35 27.42 -2.63
CA GLN A 6 14.87 28.71 -3.08
C GLN A 6 14.16 29.88 -2.40
N ALA A 7 12.83 29.79 -2.23
CA ALA A 7 12.05 30.81 -1.55
C ALA A 7 12.37 30.88 -0.05
N SER A 8 12.52 29.74 0.63
CA SER A 8 12.80 29.69 2.07
C SER A 8 14.22 30.15 2.40
N LEU A 9 15.23 29.77 1.62
CA LEU A 9 16.61 30.21 1.85
C LEU A 9 16.75 31.73 1.75
N HIS A 10 16.12 32.35 0.74
CA HIS A 10 16.20 33.80 0.58
C HIS A 10 15.56 34.54 1.76
N LYS A 11 14.44 34.05 2.28
CA LYS A 11 13.80 34.58 3.50
C LYS A 11 14.65 34.36 4.75
N ALA A 12 15.46 33.31 4.79
CA ALA A 12 16.41 33.04 5.88
C ALA A 12 17.72 33.86 5.78
N GLY A 13 17.84 34.76 4.79
CA GLY A 13 19.05 35.56 4.57
C GLY A 13 20.18 34.83 3.83
N VAL A 14 19.89 33.65 3.27
CA VAL A 14 20.87 32.81 2.54
C VAL A 14 20.66 32.95 1.02
N CYS A 15 21.75 32.93 0.26
CA CYS A 15 21.68 32.96 -1.21
C CYS A 15 20.86 31.78 -1.76
N ARG A 16 19.93 32.05 -2.69
CA ARG A 16 19.10 31.02 -3.35
C ARG A 16 19.90 29.93 -4.09
N SER A 17 21.12 30.26 -4.50
CA SER A 17 22.07 29.39 -5.22
C SER A 17 23.08 28.72 -4.28
N PHE A 18 22.93 28.86 -2.97
CA PHE A 18 23.86 28.27 -2.00
C PHE A 18 23.95 26.73 -2.18
N PRO A 19 25.15 26.13 -2.10
CA PRO A 19 25.34 24.70 -2.38
C PRO A 19 24.45 23.82 -1.50
N ARG A 20 23.62 22.98 -2.11
CA ARG A 20 22.62 22.15 -1.41
C ARG A 20 23.24 21.18 -0.39
N VAL A 21 24.44 20.68 -0.69
CA VAL A 21 25.18 19.81 0.23
C VAL A 21 25.46 20.54 1.55
N VAL A 22 25.83 21.81 1.51
CA VAL A 22 26.10 22.63 2.70
C VAL A 22 24.81 23.07 3.39
N VAL A 23 23.73 23.29 2.62
CA VAL A 23 22.39 23.56 3.18
C VAL A 23 21.94 22.43 4.11
N PHE A 24 22.07 21.19 3.65
CA PHE A 24 21.60 20.01 4.39
C PHE A 24 22.65 19.45 5.36
N ALA A 25 23.90 19.89 5.27
CA ALA A 25 24.96 19.46 6.17
C ALA A 25 24.68 19.90 7.62
N PRO A 26 25.10 19.12 8.62
CA PRO A 26 24.86 19.44 10.02
C PRO A 26 25.72 20.62 10.49
N LEU A 27 25.22 21.34 11.50
CA LEU A 27 25.88 22.52 12.08
C LEU A 27 27.32 22.24 12.55
N LYS A 28 27.61 21.02 13.04
CA LYS A 28 28.95 20.58 13.45
C LYS A 28 30.03 20.68 12.36
N TYR A 29 29.63 20.65 11.09
CA TYR A 29 30.53 20.78 9.94
C TYR A 29 30.27 22.07 9.16
N GLN A 30 29.81 23.13 9.84
CA GLN A 30 29.50 24.45 9.25
C GLN A 30 28.42 24.41 8.15
N GLY A 31 27.56 23.39 8.15
CA GLY A 31 26.35 23.39 7.34
C GLY A 31 25.23 24.21 7.97
N LEU A 32 24.15 24.45 7.23
CA LEU A 32 22.97 25.18 7.76
C LEU A 32 22.07 24.30 8.63
N GLY A 33 22.26 22.98 8.65
CA GLY A 33 21.47 22.04 9.44
C GLY A 33 20.00 21.96 9.02
N ILE A 34 19.65 22.44 7.82
CA ILE A 34 18.27 22.39 7.34
C ILE A 34 17.98 20.94 6.93
N PRO A 35 16.94 20.29 7.46
CA PRO A 35 16.60 18.93 7.04
C PRO A 35 16.04 18.91 5.61
N HIS A 36 16.33 17.86 4.87
CA HIS A 36 15.81 17.70 3.51
C HIS A 36 14.28 17.52 3.53
N PRO A 37 13.47 18.34 2.84
CA PRO A 37 12.01 18.29 2.93
C PRO A 37 11.40 16.93 2.59
N PHE A 38 11.92 16.25 1.56
CA PHE A 38 11.47 14.89 1.22
C PHE A 38 11.76 13.88 2.34
N ALA A 39 12.93 13.99 3.00
CA ALA A 39 13.25 13.10 4.11
C ALA A 39 12.34 13.36 5.32
N LEU A 40 12.00 14.63 5.58
CA LEU A 40 11.01 14.99 6.60
C LEU A 40 9.61 14.46 6.27
N GLN A 41 9.20 14.49 5.01
CA GLN A 41 7.92 13.95 4.58
C GLN A 41 7.84 12.45 4.83
N VAL A 42 8.84 11.69 4.37
CA VAL A 42 8.91 10.23 4.59
C VAL A 42 8.94 9.91 6.08
N PHE A 43 9.72 10.67 6.86
CA PHE A 43 9.75 10.53 8.32
C PHE A 43 8.37 10.79 8.95
N HIS A 44 7.64 11.80 8.46
CA HIS A 44 6.29 12.09 8.93
C HIS A 44 5.31 10.96 8.57
N HIS A 45 5.35 10.44 7.35
CA HIS A 45 4.53 9.30 6.93
C HIS A 45 4.78 8.07 7.82
N LEU A 46 6.05 7.70 8.03
CA LEU A 46 6.43 6.61 8.94
C LEU A 46 5.99 6.88 10.38
N SER A 47 6.17 8.11 10.88
CA SER A 47 5.73 8.49 12.21
C SER A 47 4.22 8.34 12.37
N VAL A 48 3.43 8.70 11.35
CA VAL A 48 1.97 8.53 11.36
C VAL A 48 1.61 7.04 11.39
N LEU A 49 2.21 6.23 10.51
CA LEU A 49 1.97 4.79 10.46
C LEU A 49 2.28 4.12 11.80
N MET A 50 3.46 4.38 12.38
CA MET A 50 3.90 3.75 13.64
C MET A 50 3.12 4.26 14.85
N ARG A 51 2.86 5.57 14.93
CA ARG A 51 2.19 6.16 16.09
C ARG A 51 0.72 5.77 16.15
N HIS A 52 0.03 5.77 15.01
CA HIS A 52 -1.41 5.54 14.98
C HIS A 52 -1.78 4.06 14.87
N SER A 53 -0.91 3.19 14.36
CA SER A 53 -1.13 1.74 14.41
C SER A 53 -1.07 1.20 15.85
N ALA A 54 -0.13 1.69 16.66
CA ALA A 54 0.05 1.22 18.04
C ALA A 54 -0.97 1.81 19.03
N ASN A 55 -1.61 2.94 18.69
CA ASN A 55 -2.50 3.66 19.59
C ASN A 55 -3.95 3.66 19.09
N ARG A 56 -4.91 3.44 19.99
CA ARG A 56 -6.37 3.49 19.71
C ARG A 56 -6.91 4.91 19.51
N THR A 57 -6.26 5.67 18.64
CA THR A 57 -6.70 7.00 18.21
C THR A 57 -7.74 6.88 17.10
N LYS A 58 -8.59 7.91 16.90
CA LYS A 58 -9.52 7.95 15.76
C LYS A 58 -8.80 7.81 14.42
N THR A 59 -7.65 8.48 14.26
CA THR A 59 -6.79 8.35 13.08
C THR A 59 -6.28 6.92 12.90
N GLY A 60 -5.94 6.22 13.98
CA GLY A 60 -5.58 4.80 13.95
C GLY A 60 -6.72 3.92 13.45
N GLN A 61 -7.95 4.15 13.92
CA GLN A 61 -9.13 3.43 13.44
C GLN A 61 -9.38 3.67 11.95
N TYR A 62 -9.24 4.92 11.47
CA TYR A 62 -9.35 5.21 10.04
C TYR A 62 -8.23 4.55 9.24
N LEU A 63 -7.00 4.55 9.75
CA LEU A 63 -5.86 3.91 9.09
C LEU A 63 -6.07 2.40 8.97
N GLU A 64 -6.52 1.76 10.05
CA GLU A 64 -6.85 0.33 10.09
C GLU A 64 -7.99 0.01 9.11
N ALA A 65 -9.08 0.78 9.12
CA ALA A 65 -10.19 0.59 8.19
C ALA A 65 -9.73 0.77 6.72
N ASN A 66 -8.83 1.72 6.44
CA ASN A 66 -8.26 1.88 5.11
C ASN A 66 -7.38 0.69 4.72
N LEU A 67 -6.52 0.21 5.61
CA LEU A 67 -5.70 -0.99 5.39
C LEU A 67 -6.56 -2.22 5.08
N GLN A 68 -7.61 -2.45 5.86
CA GLN A 68 -8.55 -3.55 5.65
C GLN A 68 -9.35 -3.39 4.35
N SER A 69 -9.74 -2.16 3.99
CA SER A 69 -10.42 -1.88 2.72
C SER A 69 -9.51 -2.21 1.53
N HIS A 70 -8.23 -1.81 1.60
CA HIS A 70 -7.23 -2.19 0.59
C HIS A 70 -6.97 -3.69 0.55
N GLN A 71 -7.01 -4.37 1.70
CA GLN A 71 -6.89 -5.82 1.75
C GLN A 71 -8.04 -6.51 1.00
N LEU A 72 -9.27 -6.04 1.23
CA LEU A 72 -10.45 -6.56 0.54
C LEU A 72 -10.46 -6.21 -0.94
N GLU A 73 -9.94 -5.05 -1.32
CA GLU A 73 -9.84 -4.60 -2.71
C GLU A 73 -8.79 -5.40 -3.49
N THR A 74 -7.61 -5.61 -2.92
CA THR A 74 -6.52 -6.38 -3.55
C THR A 74 -6.77 -7.88 -3.50
N GLY A 75 -7.46 -8.38 -2.46
CA GLY A 75 -7.89 -9.78 -2.35
C GLY A 75 -6.77 -10.81 -2.16
N THR A 76 -5.55 -10.38 -1.81
CA THR A 76 -4.40 -11.28 -1.64
C THR A 76 -4.21 -11.71 -0.18
N SER A 77 -3.29 -12.65 0.07
CA SER A 77 -2.97 -13.10 1.45
C SER A 77 -2.13 -12.11 2.25
N PHE A 78 -1.34 -11.27 1.58
CA PHE A 78 -0.39 -10.38 2.24
C PHE A 78 -0.99 -8.99 2.52
N PRO A 79 -0.68 -8.36 3.67
CA PRO A 79 -1.02 -6.96 3.93
C PRO A 79 -0.49 -6.02 2.86
N LEU A 80 -1.23 -4.94 2.54
CA LEU A 80 -0.86 -3.96 1.50
C LEU A 80 0.62 -3.52 1.56
N LEU A 81 1.12 -3.14 2.75
CA LEU A 81 2.50 -2.62 2.91
C LEU A 81 3.60 -3.70 2.80
N GLN A 82 3.22 -4.97 2.75
CA GLN A 82 4.12 -6.11 2.56
C GLN A 82 4.08 -6.65 1.13
N GLN A 83 3.16 -6.15 0.29
CA GLN A 83 3.07 -6.50 -1.11
C GLN A 83 4.07 -5.69 -1.95
N GLU A 84 4.36 -6.20 -3.15
CA GLU A 84 5.16 -5.51 -4.15
C GLU A 84 4.27 -4.56 -5.00
N PRO A 85 4.50 -3.24 -4.97
CA PRO A 85 3.66 -2.28 -5.69
C PRO A 85 3.63 -2.49 -7.20
N THR A 86 4.69 -3.04 -7.77
CA THR A 86 4.77 -3.34 -9.20
C THR A 86 3.73 -4.36 -9.63
N ASN A 87 3.38 -5.31 -8.76
CA ASN A 87 2.43 -6.38 -9.08
C ASN A 87 1.00 -6.00 -8.68
N THR A 88 0.77 -5.69 -7.41
CA THR A 88 -0.59 -5.48 -6.88
C THR A 88 -1.02 -4.02 -6.84
N GLY A 89 -0.13 -3.09 -7.19
CA GLY A 89 -0.41 -1.65 -7.14
C GLY A 89 -1.55 -1.21 -8.07
N ILE A 90 -1.76 -1.91 -9.19
CA ILE A 90 -2.88 -1.63 -10.10
C ILE A 90 -4.24 -1.98 -9.47
N LEU A 91 -4.26 -2.93 -8.53
CA LEU A 91 -5.49 -3.43 -7.89
C LEU A 91 -5.99 -2.52 -6.76
N ALA A 92 -5.13 -1.65 -6.23
CA ALA A 92 -5.43 -0.79 -5.10
C ALA A 92 -5.90 0.60 -5.53
N SER A 93 -6.88 1.14 -4.81
CA SER A 93 -7.41 2.49 -5.02
C SER A 93 -6.39 3.59 -4.75
N GLU A 94 -6.50 4.69 -5.48
CA GLU A 94 -5.64 5.88 -5.33
C GLU A 94 -5.90 6.60 -4.00
N THR A 95 -5.21 6.16 -2.95
CA THR A 95 -5.30 6.71 -1.60
C THR A 95 -3.95 7.23 -1.12
N TRP A 96 -3.95 8.00 -0.02
CA TRP A 96 -2.70 8.39 0.65
C TRP A 96 -1.85 7.16 1.00
N LEU A 97 -2.47 6.06 1.44
CA LEU A 97 -1.76 4.85 1.84
C LEU A 97 -1.04 4.17 0.68
N LYS A 98 -1.67 4.10 -0.51
CA LYS A 98 -1.04 3.60 -1.74
C LYS A 98 0.18 4.44 -2.13
N ARG A 99 0.08 5.77 -2.00
CA ARG A 99 1.21 6.67 -2.28
C ARG A 99 2.36 6.47 -1.30
N VAL A 100 2.06 6.34 -0.01
CA VAL A 100 3.06 6.05 1.02
C VAL A 100 3.72 4.70 0.76
N TRP A 101 2.95 3.68 0.40
CA TRP A 101 3.47 2.36 0.04
C TRP A 101 4.46 2.41 -1.12
N ILE A 102 4.11 3.07 -2.24
CA ILE A 102 5.02 3.25 -3.38
C ILE A 102 6.27 4.07 -2.99
N GLU A 103 6.10 5.11 -2.17
CA GLU A 103 7.21 5.93 -1.68
C GLU A 103 8.18 5.12 -0.82
N LEU A 104 7.66 4.28 0.09
CA LEU A 104 8.47 3.42 0.96
C LEU A 104 9.20 2.33 0.17
N ASP A 105 8.53 1.71 -0.80
CA ASP A 105 9.13 0.70 -1.69
C ASP A 105 10.29 1.30 -2.51
N SER A 106 10.13 2.52 -3.04
CA SER A 106 11.20 3.22 -3.77
C SER A 106 12.45 3.51 -2.93
N LEU A 107 12.32 3.48 -1.60
CA LEU A 107 13.40 3.68 -0.63
C LEU A 107 13.91 2.36 -0.03
N GLY A 108 13.32 1.22 -0.41
CA GLY A 108 13.62 -0.10 0.17
C GLY A 108 13.20 -0.25 1.63
N ILE A 109 12.20 0.53 2.07
CA ILE A 109 11.70 0.51 3.46
C ILE A 109 10.48 -0.41 3.53
N ARG A 110 10.56 -1.45 4.37
CA ARG A 110 9.43 -2.34 4.65
C ARG A 110 8.80 -2.01 6.01
N VAL A 111 7.47 -1.91 6.03
CA VAL A 111 6.70 -1.63 7.24
C VAL A 111 5.66 -2.72 7.43
N GLU A 112 5.72 -3.38 8.58
CA GLU A 112 4.77 -4.42 8.94
C GLU A 112 3.75 -3.87 9.93
N ILE A 113 2.49 -3.83 9.50
CA ILE A 113 1.36 -3.48 10.35
C ILE A 113 0.50 -4.73 10.46
N SER A 114 0.25 -5.17 11.69
CA SER A 114 -0.65 -6.28 11.96
C SER A 114 -2.06 -5.91 11.48
N SER A 115 -2.53 -6.60 10.45
CA SER A 115 -3.91 -6.55 9.97
C SER A 115 -4.51 -7.95 10.10
N PRO A 116 -5.81 -8.08 10.41
CA PRO A 116 -6.47 -9.38 10.32
C PRO A 116 -6.32 -9.92 8.88
N PRO A 117 -5.93 -11.20 8.71
CA PRO A 117 -5.89 -11.82 7.39
C PRO A 117 -7.31 -12.02 6.85
N LEU A 118 -7.42 -12.22 5.53
CA LEU A 118 -8.67 -12.63 4.91
C LEU A 118 -9.08 -14.01 5.44
N SER A 119 -10.38 -14.19 5.71
CA SER A 119 -10.92 -15.44 6.25
C SER A 119 -10.94 -16.54 5.19
N LEU A 120 -10.31 -17.67 5.49
CA LEU A 120 -10.41 -18.90 4.70
C LEU A 120 -11.52 -19.78 5.27
N HIS A 121 -12.35 -20.37 4.41
CA HIS A 121 -13.48 -21.20 4.85
C HIS A 121 -13.10 -22.65 5.11
N CYS A 122 -11.99 -23.12 4.54
CA CYS A 122 -11.51 -24.50 4.65
C CYS A 122 -9.98 -24.57 4.78
N ALA A 123 -9.47 -25.68 5.33
CA ALA A 123 -8.03 -25.85 5.61
C ALA A 123 -7.12 -25.81 4.36
N ASN A 124 -7.65 -26.14 3.18
CA ASN A 124 -6.92 -26.13 1.91
C ASN A 124 -7.45 -25.05 0.95
N ASP A 125 -8.20 -24.09 1.49
CA ASP A 125 -8.76 -23.02 0.68
C ASP A 125 -7.68 -22.03 0.28
N ARG A 126 -7.88 -21.41 -0.87
CA ARG A 126 -6.93 -20.47 -1.46
C ARG A 126 -7.65 -19.22 -1.90
N LEU A 127 -6.99 -18.08 -1.74
CA LEU A 127 -7.49 -16.81 -2.24
C LEU A 127 -7.35 -16.76 -3.75
N LEU A 128 -8.39 -16.26 -4.43
CA LEU A 128 -8.44 -16.23 -5.89
C LEU A 128 -7.30 -15.41 -6.49
N MET A 129 -7.01 -14.25 -5.89
CA MET A 129 -5.96 -13.37 -6.41
C MET A 129 -4.57 -13.98 -6.27
N ASP A 130 -4.31 -14.74 -5.20
CA ASP A 130 -3.05 -15.47 -5.04
C ASP A 130 -2.91 -16.57 -6.12
N ILE A 131 -4.01 -17.25 -6.47
CA ILE A 131 -4.01 -18.24 -7.56
C ILE A 131 -3.70 -17.57 -8.90
N PHE A 132 -4.31 -16.41 -9.19
CA PHE A 132 -4.07 -15.69 -10.44
C PHE A 132 -2.66 -15.14 -10.55
N ILE A 133 -2.10 -14.66 -9.45
CA ILE A 133 -0.70 -14.19 -9.39
C ILE A 133 0.27 -15.38 -9.61
N ASP A 134 0.04 -16.52 -8.96
CA ASP A 134 0.84 -17.73 -9.15
C ASP A 134 0.75 -18.28 -10.57
N ALA A 135 -0.39 -18.09 -11.23
CA ALA A 135 -0.62 -18.47 -12.62
C ALA A 135 0.02 -17.51 -13.65
N LEU A 136 0.71 -16.45 -13.18
CA LEU A 136 1.37 -15.43 -14.02
C LEU A 136 0.42 -14.77 -15.01
N VAL A 137 -0.80 -14.46 -14.57
CA VAL A 137 -1.79 -13.73 -15.37
C VAL A 137 -1.29 -12.30 -15.65
N ASP A 138 -1.54 -11.80 -16.86
CA ASP A 138 -1.17 -10.44 -17.26
C ASP A 138 -1.87 -9.38 -16.38
N GLN A 139 -1.26 -8.21 -16.22
CA GLN A 139 -1.77 -7.17 -15.30
C GLN A 139 -3.17 -6.65 -15.67
N GLU A 140 -3.48 -6.56 -16.97
CA GLU A 140 -4.81 -6.13 -17.42
C GLU A 140 -5.87 -7.18 -17.08
N ASP A 141 -5.58 -8.45 -17.34
CA ASP A 141 -6.47 -9.57 -17.01
C ASP A 141 -6.63 -9.71 -15.49
N LEU A 142 -5.55 -9.53 -14.72
CA LEU A 142 -5.59 -9.54 -13.26
C LEU A 142 -6.52 -8.45 -12.70
N LEU A 143 -6.52 -7.27 -13.32
CA LEU A 143 -7.44 -6.18 -12.97
C LEU A 143 -8.89 -6.57 -13.25
N TRP A 144 -9.17 -7.12 -14.43
CA TRP A 144 -10.52 -7.60 -14.79
C TRP A 144 -11.02 -8.71 -13.86
N LEU A 145 -10.16 -9.70 -13.57
CA LEU A 145 -10.46 -10.77 -12.63
C LEU A 145 -10.76 -10.23 -11.23
N ASN A 146 -10.00 -9.23 -10.77
CA ASN A 146 -10.27 -8.59 -9.49
C ASN A 146 -11.62 -7.86 -9.49
N TRP A 147 -12.00 -7.21 -10.59
CA TRP A 147 -13.33 -6.59 -10.70
C TRP A 147 -14.45 -7.63 -10.71
N CYS A 148 -14.30 -8.74 -11.44
CA CYS A 148 -15.25 -9.84 -11.40
C CYS A 148 -15.39 -10.41 -9.99
N ARG A 149 -14.26 -10.61 -9.30
CA ARG A 149 -14.20 -11.06 -7.91
C ARG A 149 -14.97 -10.10 -6.98
N GLN A 150 -14.72 -8.80 -7.08
CA GLN A 150 -15.40 -7.78 -6.28
C GLN A 150 -16.91 -7.70 -6.59
N TYR A 151 -17.29 -7.83 -7.86
CA TYR A 151 -18.69 -7.85 -8.29
C TYR A 151 -19.45 -9.05 -7.71
N LEU A 152 -18.83 -10.23 -7.75
CA LEU A 152 -19.39 -11.47 -7.18
C LEU A 152 -19.26 -11.55 -5.65
N GLN A 153 -18.54 -10.60 -5.02
CA GLN A 153 -18.27 -10.58 -3.59
C GLN A 153 -17.60 -11.85 -3.06
N VAL A 154 -16.78 -12.50 -3.90
CA VAL A 154 -16.02 -13.70 -3.52
C VAL A 154 -14.57 -13.36 -3.19
N THR A 155 -13.94 -14.14 -2.35
CA THR A 155 -12.53 -13.99 -1.95
C THR A 155 -11.75 -15.29 -2.12
N THR A 156 -12.42 -16.42 -1.90
CA THR A 156 -11.79 -17.74 -1.86
C THR A 156 -12.27 -18.62 -3.02
N LEU A 157 -11.51 -19.68 -3.30
CA LEU A 157 -11.88 -20.66 -4.32
C LEU A 157 -13.10 -21.47 -3.88
N SER A 158 -13.22 -21.80 -2.60
CA SER A 158 -14.31 -22.62 -2.08
C SER A 158 -15.70 -22.03 -2.35
N GLU A 159 -15.82 -20.69 -2.35
CA GLU A 159 -17.06 -19.96 -2.65
C GLU A 159 -17.53 -20.14 -4.11
N LEU A 160 -16.64 -20.44 -5.04
CA LEU A 160 -16.97 -20.65 -6.45
C LEU A 160 -17.16 -22.11 -6.82
N THR A 161 -16.70 -23.03 -5.97
CA THR A 161 -16.72 -24.47 -6.24
C THR A 161 -17.91 -25.18 -5.63
N THR A 162 -18.33 -26.27 -6.26
CA THR A 162 -19.26 -27.25 -5.68
C THR A 162 -18.72 -27.84 -4.37
N ALA A 163 -19.61 -28.40 -3.54
CA ALA A 163 -19.22 -29.00 -2.25
C ALA A 163 -18.16 -30.11 -2.36
N ASP A 164 -18.11 -30.78 -3.52
CA ASP A 164 -17.11 -31.82 -3.82
C ASP A 164 -15.76 -31.24 -4.31
N GLY A 165 -15.68 -29.93 -4.59
CA GLY A 165 -14.47 -29.25 -5.07
C GLY A 165 -14.08 -29.57 -6.51
N CYS A 166 -14.83 -30.40 -7.22
CA CYS A 166 -14.47 -30.89 -8.56
C CYS A 166 -14.83 -29.93 -9.70
N SER A 167 -15.80 -29.03 -9.49
CA SER A 167 -16.32 -28.14 -10.53
C SER A 167 -16.77 -26.81 -9.96
N LEU A 168 -16.70 -25.76 -10.77
CA LEU A 168 -17.31 -24.47 -10.49
C LEU A 168 -18.84 -24.58 -10.49
N THR A 169 -19.50 -23.80 -9.64
CA THR A 169 -20.96 -23.81 -9.58
C THR A 169 -21.57 -23.16 -10.82
N ALA A 170 -22.73 -23.67 -11.27
CA ALA A 170 -23.46 -23.06 -12.38
C ALA A 170 -23.89 -21.61 -12.08
N ALA A 171 -24.17 -21.31 -10.81
CA ALA A 171 -24.50 -19.97 -10.35
C ALA A 171 -23.32 -19.01 -10.54
N SER A 172 -22.11 -19.38 -10.10
CA SER A 172 -20.93 -18.55 -10.27
C SER A 172 -20.60 -18.29 -11.75
N LEU A 173 -20.81 -19.28 -12.62
CA LEU A 173 -20.62 -19.14 -14.06
C LEU A 173 -21.66 -18.21 -14.71
N ALA A 174 -22.88 -18.16 -14.16
CA ALA A 174 -23.93 -17.25 -14.59
C ALA A 174 -23.78 -15.83 -14.02
N GLY A 175 -22.78 -15.60 -13.16
CA GLY A 175 -22.55 -14.31 -12.52
C GLY A 175 -23.37 -14.09 -11.24
N HIS A 176 -23.80 -15.16 -10.59
CA HIS A 176 -24.57 -15.12 -9.34
C HIS A 176 -23.81 -15.86 -8.22
N CYS A 177 -23.46 -15.15 -7.15
CA CYS A 177 -22.87 -15.69 -5.93
C CYS A 177 -23.61 -15.13 -4.71
#